data_AF-A0A7S2BD70-F1
#
_entry.id   AF-A0A7S2BD70-F1
#
_cell.length_a   1.000
_cell.length_b   1.000
_cell.length_c   1.000
_cell.angle_alpha   90.00
_cell.angle_beta   90.00
_cell.angle_gamma   90.00
#
_symmetry.space_group_name_H-M   'P 1'
#
loop_
_entity.id
_entity.type
_entity.pdbx_description
1 polymer ?
#
loop_
_entity_poly.entity_id
_entity_poly.type
_entity_poly.pdbx_seq_one_letter_code
_entity_poly.pdbx_strand_id
1 'polypeptide(L)'
;AIQIMGVAEHALYASFGYQVTSFFAPSHRFGTPEDLKELVDSIHGHGMVAMLDVVHAHASSNTQDGLNMFDGSDAHYFHPDPQRGYHSDWGTRVFDYGNRETLRFLLSNLRYWVQEFGFDGFRFDGVTSMLYHHHGIRWAFLGGTSEYFDSHWANEEAIVYMKLANTLVRSLLPDSWSVTVCEDVSAFPGSTAAVATGGLGFDYRLAMHIPDEFMSFAKATYEMDDGAQFHPSRVAGTLLNRRARDA
;
A
#
# COMPACT_ATOMS: atom_id res chain seq x y z
N ALA A 1 -13.33 1.81 -12.85
CA ALA A 1 -12.33 2.40 -11.95
C ALA A 1 -11.00 2.48 -12.70
N ILE A 2 -10.23 3.54 -12.47
CA ILE A 2 -8.85 3.68 -12.98
C ILE A 2 -7.93 3.83 -11.78
N GLN A 3 -6.94 2.94 -11.65
CA GLN A 3 -5.86 3.06 -10.66
C GLN A 3 -4.73 3.88 -11.26
N ILE A 4 -4.40 5.01 -10.64
CA ILE A 4 -3.36 5.93 -11.10
C ILE A 4 -2.15 5.80 -10.19
N MET A 5 -1.03 5.39 -10.79
CA MET A 5 0.24 5.14 -10.10
C MET A 5 1.20 6.31 -10.31
N GLY A 6 2.17 6.49 -9.41
CA GLY A 6 3.23 7.49 -9.58
C GLY A 6 2.77 8.95 -9.56
N VAL A 7 1.64 9.24 -8.90
CA VAL A 7 1.12 10.61 -8.79
C VAL A 7 1.89 11.41 -7.76
N ALA A 8 2.13 10.87 -6.56
CA ALA A 8 2.94 11.57 -5.55
C ALA A 8 4.37 11.77 -6.07
N GLU A 9 4.94 12.95 -5.83
CA GLU A 9 6.23 13.32 -6.39
C GLU A 9 7.35 12.38 -5.91
N HIS A 10 8.17 11.95 -6.86
CA HIS A 10 9.24 10.99 -6.65
C HIS A 10 10.43 11.37 -7.55
N ALA A 11 11.59 11.65 -6.97
CA ALA A 11 12.76 12.08 -7.72
C ALA A 11 13.30 10.97 -8.66
N LEU A 12 13.30 9.72 -8.21
CA LEU A 12 13.77 8.59 -9.01
C LEU A 12 12.64 8.05 -9.90
N TYR A 13 12.61 8.42 -11.18
CA TYR A 13 11.57 7.97 -12.11
C TYR A 13 11.51 6.43 -12.28
N ALA A 14 12.67 5.77 -12.22
CA ALA A 14 12.76 4.31 -12.27
C ALA A 14 12.16 3.60 -11.04
N SER A 15 11.83 4.34 -9.97
CA SER A 15 11.10 3.79 -8.83
C SER A 15 9.63 3.50 -9.14
N PHE A 16 9.13 3.91 -10.31
CA PHE A 16 7.74 3.73 -10.71
C PHE A 16 6.72 4.37 -9.74
N GLY A 17 7.15 5.42 -9.03
CA GLY A 17 6.34 6.10 -8.02
C GLY A 17 6.57 5.64 -6.58
N TYR A 18 7.31 4.55 -6.35
CA TYR A 18 7.43 3.96 -5.03
C TYR A 18 8.41 4.70 -4.10
N GLN A 19 9.38 5.45 -4.62
CA GLN A 19 10.27 6.26 -3.78
C GLN A 19 9.81 7.73 -3.70
N VAL A 20 8.70 7.94 -2.99
CA VAL A 20 8.09 9.26 -2.80
C VAL A 20 9.03 10.18 -2.03
N THR A 21 9.19 11.40 -2.54
CA THR A 21 10.00 12.45 -1.93
C THR A 21 9.14 13.59 -1.36
N SER A 22 8.11 14.02 -2.08
CA SER A 22 7.20 15.10 -1.66
C SER A 22 5.73 14.63 -1.69
N PHE A 23 5.23 14.20 -0.54
CA PHE A 23 3.94 13.51 -0.41
C PHE A 23 2.71 14.34 -0.80
N PHE A 24 2.78 15.67 -0.70
CA PHE A 24 1.69 16.58 -1.04
C PHE A 24 1.86 17.24 -2.42
N ALA A 25 2.85 16.82 -3.20
CA ALA A 25 3.09 17.34 -4.53
C ALA A 25 2.69 16.29 -5.57
N PRO A 26 1.82 16.61 -6.55
CA PRO A 26 1.70 15.78 -7.74
C PRO A 26 2.99 15.86 -8.57
N SER A 27 3.39 14.76 -9.20
CA SER A 27 4.66 14.69 -9.90
C SER A 27 4.68 15.65 -11.10
N HIS A 28 5.63 16.58 -11.10
CA HIS A 28 5.74 17.63 -12.11
C HIS A 28 6.01 17.10 -13.53
N ARG A 29 6.42 15.83 -13.67
CA ARG A 29 6.75 15.21 -14.96
C ARG A 29 5.56 15.14 -15.91
N PHE A 30 4.35 15.10 -15.35
CA PHE A 30 3.13 14.88 -16.14
C PHE A 30 2.29 16.15 -16.32
N GLY A 31 2.73 17.27 -15.75
CA GLY A 31 2.04 18.55 -15.83
C GLY A 31 1.97 19.26 -14.49
N THR A 32 1.03 20.19 -14.42
CA THR A 32 0.71 20.97 -13.23
C THR A 32 -0.33 20.25 -12.37
N PRO A 33 -0.53 20.70 -11.11
CA PRO A 33 -1.64 20.21 -10.29
C PRO A 33 -3.02 20.37 -10.95
N GLU A 34 -3.23 21.42 -11.76
CA GLU A 34 -4.51 21.62 -12.45
C GLU A 34 -4.74 20.60 -13.57
N ASP A 35 -3.67 20.18 -14.26
CA ASP A 35 -3.76 19.11 -15.27
C ASP A 35 -4.17 17.77 -14.62
N LEU A 36 -3.73 17.50 -13.38
CA LEU A 36 -4.17 16.33 -12.63
C LEU A 36 -5.65 16.42 -12.23
N LYS A 37 -6.13 17.60 -11.83
CA LYS A 37 -7.56 17.80 -11.54
C LYS A 37 -8.39 17.59 -12.80
N GLU A 38 -7.97 18.13 -13.94
CA GLU A 38 -8.64 17.91 -15.23
C GLU A 38 -8.68 16.41 -15.60
N LEU A 39 -7.60 15.67 -15.35
CA LEU A 39 -7.60 14.21 -15.54
C LEU A 39 -8.66 13.53 -14.68
N VAL A 40 -8.72 13.83 -13.38
CA VAL A 40 -9.71 13.23 -12.47
C VAL A 40 -11.14 13.60 -12.89
N ASP A 41 -11.39 14.88 -13.19
CA ASP A 41 -12.68 15.35 -13.69
C ASP A 41 -13.08 14.66 -14.99
N SER A 42 -12.13 14.41 -15.90
CA SER A 42 -12.37 13.68 -17.14
C SER A 42 -12.73 12.22 -16.87
N ILE A 43 -12.06 11.55 -15.93
CA ILE A 43 -12.39 10.19 -15.51
C ILE A 43 -13.83 10.13 -14.96
N HIS A 44 -14.20 11.09 -14.10
CA HIS A 44 -15.56 11.22 -13.58
C HIS A 44 -16.58 11.52 -14.68
N GLY A 45 -16.24 12.36 -15.65
CA GLY A 45 -17.08 12.67 -16.82
C GLY A 45 -17.41 11.45 -17.69
N HIS A 46 -16.59 10.40 -17.61
CA HIS A 46 -16.84 9.10 -18.24
C HIS A 46 -17.54 8.08 -17.33
N GLY A 47 -18.03 8.50 -16.16
CA GLY A 47 -18.73 7.65 -15.19
C GLY A 47 -17.83 6.62 -14.50
N MET A 48 -16.52 6.89 -14.44
CA MET A 48 -15.55 6.03 -13.78
C MET A 48 -15.05 6.67 -12.48
N VAL A 49 -14.63 5.84 -11.53
CA VAL A 49 -13.93 6.30 -10.32
C VAL A 49 -12.42 6.36 -10.53
N ALA A 50 -11.77 7.39 -9.98
CA ALA A 50 -10.32 7.61 -9.97
C ALA A 50 -9.75 7.16 -8.62
N MET A 51 -8.84 6.19 -8.65
CA MET A 51 -8.15 5.64 -7.49
C MET A 51 -6.69 6.07 -7.51
N LEU A 52 -6.13 6.41 -6.35
CA LEU A 52 -4.73 6.82 -6.21
C LEU A 52 -3.89 5.74 -5.51
N ASP A 53 -2.68 5.49 -6.00
CA ASP A 53 -1.66 4.78 -5.22
C ASP A 53 -1.13 5.66 -4.08
N VAL A 54 -1.25 5.17 -2.86
CA VAL A 54 -0.73 5.81 -1.65
C VAL A 54 0.42 4.97 -1.12
N VAL A 55 1.62 5.53 -1.21
CA VAL A 55 2.86 4.90 -0.74
C VAL A 55 3.18 5.43 0.65
N HIS A 56 2.46 4.96 1.66
CA HIS A 56 2.69 5.34 3.07
C HIS A 56 3.51 4.32 3.84
N ALA A 57 3.98 3.24 3.20
CA ALA A 57 4.85 2.25 3.84
C ALA A 57 6.25 2.78 4.15
N HIS A 58 6.75 3.69 3.34
CA HIS A 58 8.10 4.24 3.42
C HIS A 58 8.21 5.59 2.69
N ALA A 59 9.36 6.25 2.83
CA ALA A 59 9.74 7.43 2.05
C ALA A 59 11.12 7.26 1.43
N SER A 60 11.40 7.99 0.35
CA SER A 60 12.75 8.07 -0.20
C SER A 60 13.78 8.48 0.86
N SER A 61 14.99 7.93 0.78
CA SER A 61 16.11 8.31 1.65
C SER A 61 16.76 9.63 1.24
N ASN A 62 16.27 10.31 0.21
CA ASN A 62 16.84 11.58 -0.23
C ASN A 62 16.64 12.69 0.82
N THR A 63 17.72 13.42 1.10
CA THR A 63 17.72 14.54 2.05
C THR A 63 17.61 15.92 1.40
N GLN A 64 17.98 16.05 0.12
CA GLN A 64 17.96 17.35 -0.57
C GLN A 64 16.58 17.71 -1.14
N ASP A 65 15.85 16.70 -1.62
CA ASP A 65 14.56 16.85 -2.30
C ASP A 65 13.46 15.98 -1.68
N GLY A 66 13.74 15.34 -0.55
CA GLY A 66 12.83 14.43 0.16
C GLY A 66 12.64 14.76 1.63
N LEU A 67 11.77 13.98 2.28
CA LEU A 67 11.41 14.15 3.69
C LEU A 67 12.52 13.71 4.67
N ASN A 68 13.54 12.99 4.18
CA ASN A 68 14.61 12.46 5.03
C ASN A 68 15.42 13.59 5.68
N MET A 69 15.76 13.44 6.96
CA MET A 69 16.55 14.43 7.73
C MET A 69 15.92 15.83 7.76
N PHE A 70 14.57 15.91 7.72
CA PHE A 70 13.84 17.17 7.64
C PHE A 70 14.24 18.22 8.70
N ASP A 71 14.47 17.79 9.94
CA ASP A 71 14.93 18.63 11.05
C ASP A 71 16.44 18.45 11.36
N GLY A 72 17.17 17.81 10.46
CA GLY A 72 18.58 17.44 10.64
C GLY A 72 18.81 16.18 11.47
N SER A 73 17.75 15.50 11.93
CA SER A 73 17.84 14.22 12.63
C SER A 73 17.34 13.05 11.77
N ASP A 74 17.83 11.84 12.08
CA ASP A 74 17.29 10.60 11.51
C ASP A 74 15.92 10.22 12.11
N ALA A 75 15.34 11.05 12.97
CA ALA A 75 14.06 10.79 13.62
C ALA A 75 13.00 11.77 13.09
N HIS A 76 12.05 12.18 13.93
CA HIS A 76 10.90 13.02 13.58
C HIS A 76 9.81 12.24 12.83
N TYR A 77 9.79 12.26 11.48
CA TYR A 77 8.80 11.51 10.71
C TYR A 77 9.08 10.01 10.68
N PHE A 78 10.34 9.63 10.89
CA PHE A 78 10.82 8.26 10.80
C PHE A 78 11.13 7.68 12.16
N HIS A 79 11.06 6.35 12.25
CA HIS A 79 11.26 5.66 13.50
C HIS A 79 12.71 5.87 14.02
N PRO A 80 12.90 6.23 15.30
CA PRO A 80 14.22 6.58 15.84
C PRO A 80 15.16 5.39 16.01
N ASP A 81 14.62 4.17 16.18
CA ASP A 81 15.42 2.94 16.11
C ASP A 81 15.87 2.68 14.67
N PRO A 82 17.19 2.63 14.37
CA PRO A 82 17.71 2.41 13.03
C PRO A 82 17.25 1.11 12.38
N GLN A 83 16.98 0.06 13.15
CA GLN A 83 16.51 -1.22 12.60
C GLN A 83 15.04 -1.15 12.15
N ARG A 84 14.25 -0.27 12.77
CA ARG A 84 12.83 -0.07 12.45
C ARG A 84 12.59 1.12 11.53
N GLY A 85 13.51 2.09 11.49
CA GLY A 85 13.42 3.35 10.73
C GLY A 85 14.03 3.29 9.32
N TYR A 86 14.58 2.15 8.92
CA TYR A 86 15.21 1.95 7.62
C TYR A 86 14.86 0.58 7.01
N HIS A 87 14.39 0.59 5.76
CA HIS A 87 14.06 -0.63 5.02
C HIS A 87 15.23 -1.02 4.14
N SER A 88 16.09 -1.93 4.61
CA SER A 88 17.35 -2.30 3.95
C SER A 88 17.21 -2.73 2.50
N ASP A 89 16.19 -3.55 2.19
CA ASP A 89 16.01 -4.12 0.85
C ASP A 89 15.50 -3.09 -0.17
N TRP A 90 14.90 -2.00 0.30
CA TRP A 90 14.37 -0.92 -0.54
C TRP A 90 15.28 0.32 -0.54
N GLY A 91 16.15 0.42 0.46
CA GLY A 91 17.02 1.57 0.67
C GLY A 91 16.28 2.82 1.17
N THR A 92 15.14 2.66 1.85
CA THR A 92 14.18 3.74 2.14
C THR A 92 13.97 3.97 3.64
N ARG A 93 13.40 5.12 4.02
CA ARG A 93 13.05 5.43 5.41
C ARG A 93 11.68 4.89 5.78
N VAL A 94 11.51 4.43 7.01
CA VAL A 94 10.24 3.88 7.52
C VAL A 94 9.65 4.84 8.57
N PHE A 95 8.37 5.15 8.41
CA PHE A 95 7.66 6.10 9.26
C PHE A 95 7.55 5.63 10.72
N ASP A 96 7.58 6.60 11.63
CA ASP A 96 7.16 6.39 13.02
C ASP A 96 5.64 6.56 13.12
N TYR A 97 4.89 5.47 12.97
CA TYR A 97 3.43 5.50 13.09
C TYR A 97 2.92 5.76 14.52
N GLY A 98 3.80 5.66 15.54
CA GLY A 98 3.50 6.04 16.92
C GLY A 98 3.60 7.54 17.17
N ASN A 99 4.29 8.28 16.28
CA ASN A 99 4.43 9.72 16.38
C ASN A 99 3.17 10.46 15.92
N ARG A 100 2.68 11.38 16.75
CA ARG A 100 1.46 12.14 16.50
C ARG A 100 1.53 13.04 15.27
N GLU A 101 2.68 13.66 15.00
CA GLU A 101 2.85 14.55 13.85
C GLU A 101 3.05 13.75 12.56
N THR A 102 3.65 12.56 12.62
CA THR A 102 3.62 11.59 11.51
C THR A 102 2.20 11.15 11.19
N LEU A 103 1.39 10.80 12.19
CA LEU A 103 -0.02 10.47 11.98
C LEU A 103 -0.77 11.65 11.36
N ARG A 104 -0.56 12.88 11.85
CA ARG A 104 -1.16 14.08 11.27
C ARG A 104 -0.76 14.24 9.82
N PHE A 105 0.52 14.09 9.49
CA PHE A 105 1.05 14.21 8.13
C PHE A 105 0.39 13.21 7.18
N LEU A 106 0.42 11.92 7.51
CA LEU A 106 -0.11 10.84 6.66
C LEU A 106 -1.64 10.90 6.52
N LEU A 107 -2.38 11.16 7.60
CA LEU A 107 -3.85 11.29 7.56
C LEU A 107 -4.28 12.55 6.80
N SER A 108 -3.56 13.66 6.99
CA SER A 108 -3.83 14.89 6.23
C SER A 108 -3.51 14.71 4.74
N ASN A 109 -2.53 13.86 4.40
CA ASN A 109 -2.21 13.55 3.01
C ASN A 109 -3.36 12.83 2.29
N LEU A 110 -3.98 11.83 2.93
CA LEU A 110 -5.18 11.18 2.40
C LEU A 110 -6.30 12.19 2.16
N ARG A 111 -6.57 13.05 3.16
CA ARG A 111 -7.58 14.09 3.04
C ARG A 111 -7.27 15.08 1.92
N TYR A 112 -6.00 15.46 1.75
CA TYR A 112 -5.54 16.37 0.71
C TYR A 112 -5.84 15.82 -0.68
N TRP A 113 -5.50 14.55 -0.95
CA TRP A 113 -5.79 13.94 -2.25
C TRP A 113 -7.29 13.83 -2.55
N VAL A 114 -8.12 13.55 -1.54
CA VAL A 114 -9.58 13.58 -1.70
C VAL A 114 -10.08 15.00 -1.98
N GLN A 115 -9.71 15.98 -1.16
CA GLN A 115 -10.33 17.31 -1.19
C GLN A 115 -9.81 18.20 -2.31
N GLU A 116 -8.53 18.12 -2.64
CA GLU A 116 -7.91 18.99 -3.65
C GLU A 116 -7.98 18.42 -5.06
N PHE A 117 -7.97 17.09 -5.20
CA PHE A 117 -7.93 16.41 -6.51
C PHE A 117 -9.14 15.54 -6.80
N GLY A 118 -10.03 15.30 -5.83
CA GLY A 118 -11.27 14.55 -6.07
C GLY A 118 -11.08 13.05 -6.22
N PHE A 119 -9.99 12.45 -5.72
CA PHE A 119 -9.83 11.00 -5.75
C PHE A 119 -10.91 10.27 -4.93
N ASP A 120 -11.40 9.14 -5.44
CA ASP A 120 -12.53 8.38 -4.91
C ASP A 120 -12.11 7.24 -3.97
N GLY A 121 -10.81 7.08 -3.79
CA GLY A 121 -10.27 5.95 -3.06
C GLY A 121 -8.79 5.74 -3.31
N PHE A 122 -8.25 4.75 -2.62
CA PHE A 122 -6.82 4.54 -2.53
C PHE A 122 -6.44 3.08 -2.64
N ARG A 123 -5.31 2.79 -3.28
CA ARG A 123 -4.56 1.56 -3.06
C ARG A 123 -3.40 1.88 -2.12
N PHE A 124 -3.34 1.21 -0.98
CA PHE A 124 -2.22 1.34 -0.05
C PHE A 124 -1.16 0.34 -0.47
N ASP A 125 0.00 0.86 -0.86
CA ASP A 125 1.13 0.07 -1.33
C ASP A 125 2.05 -0.35 -0.20
N GLY A 126 2.62 -1.55 -0.32
CA GLY A 126 3.55 -2.10 0.66
C GLY A 126 2.93 -2.40 2.02
N VAL A 127 1.64 -2.75 2.10
CA VAL A 127 0.96 -2.99 3.38
C VAL A 127 1.62 -4.13 4.16
N THR A 128 2.14 -5.16 3.48
CA THR A 128 2.93 -6.21 4.16
C THR A 128 4.15 -5.62 4.89
N SER A 129 4.84 -4.66 4.28
CA SER A 129 6.00 -3.99 4.90
C SER A 129 5.58 -3.18 6.14
N MET A 130 4.39 -2.60 6.10
CA MET A 130 3.82 -1.87 7.24
C MET A 130 3.43 -2.81 8.38
N LEU A 131 2.81 -3.95 8.08
CA LEU A 131 2.24 -4.88 9.06
C LEU A 131 3.30 -5.54 9.96
N TYR A 132 4.54 -5.68 9.49
CA TYR A 132 5.55 -6.47 10.17
C TYR A 132 6.88 -5.73 10.29
N HIS A 133 7.56 -5.89 11.43
CA HIS A 133 8.91 -5.35 11.63
C HIS A 133 9.96 -6.02 10.73
N HIS A 134 9.73 -7.26 10.29
CA HIS A 134 10.56 -7.93 9.28
C HIS A 134 10.10 -7.64 7.84
N HIS A 135 9.09 -6.79 7.66
CA HIS A 135 8.55 -6.32 6.38
C HIS A 135 8.07 -7.40 5.39
N GLY A 136 7.89 -8.64 5.86
CA GLY A 136 7.65 -9.81 5.00
C GLY A 136 8.89 -10.26 4.18
N ILE A 137 10.06 -9.65 4.39
CA ILE A 137 11.28 -10.00 3.66
C ILE A 137 11.82 -11.34 4.16
N ARG A 138 12.08 -12.25 3.21
CA ARG A 138 12.57 -13.62 3.48
C ARG A 138 11.71 -14.38 4.50
N TRP A 139 10.41 -14.07 4.51
CA TRP A 139 9.43 -14.68 5.41
C TRP A 139 8.37 -15.43 4.62
N ALA A 140 8.00 -16.62 5.07
CA ALA A 140 6.95 -17.42 4.47
C ALA A 140 5.69 -17.36 5.35
N PHE A 141 4.56 -17.02 4.74
CA PHE A 141 3.25 -17.06 5.39
C PHE A 141 2.55 -18.36 5.00
N LEU A 142 2.50 -19.31 5.94
CA LEU A 142 1.91 -20.63 5.76
C LEU A 142 0.48 -20.71 6.33
N GLY A 143 0.02 -19.64 6.97
CA GLY A 143 -1.35 -19.51 7.49
C GLY A 143 -1.45 -19.72 9.00
N GLY A 144 -0.32 -19.90 9.71
CA GLY A 144 -0.29 -20.01 11.16
C GLY A 144 -0.56 -18.66 11.83
N THR A 145 -1.43 -18.59 12.84
CA THR A 145 -1.80 -17.32 13.50
C THR A 145 -0.62 -16.58 14.14
N SER A 146 0.39 -17.30 14.62
CA SER A 146 1.62 -16.72 15.17
C SER A 146 2.44 -15.96 14.12
N GLU A 147 2.28 -16.26 12.83
CA GLU A 147 2.94 -15.52 11.75
C GLU A 147 2.33 -14.12 11.55
N TYR A 148 1.09 -13.91 12.02
CA TYR A 148 0.32 -12.69 11.80
C TYR A 148 0.20 -11.79 13.03
N PHE A 149 0.06 -12.39 14.21
CA PHE A 149 -0.37 -11.68 15.43
C PHE A 149 0.62 -11.78 16.59
N ASP A 150 1.82 -12.31 16.36
CA ASP A 150 2.86 -12.28 17.38
C ASP A 150 3.34 -10.84 17.60
N SER A 151 3.30 -10.37 18.84
CA SER A 151 3.62 -8.98 19.21
C SER A 151 5.09 -8.60 18.97
N HIS A 152 5.97 -9.58 18.77
CA HIS A 152 7.36 -9.30 18.40
C HIS A 152 7.50 -8.94 16.92
N TRP A 153 6.65 -9.49 16.06
CA TRP A 153 6.72 -9.30 14.61
C TRP A 153 5.71 -8.29 14.10
N ALA A 154 4.51 -8.26 14.67
CA ALA A 154 3.42 -7.39 14.26
C ALA A 154 3.71 -5.93 14.66
N ASN A 155 3.57 -5.02 13.70
CA ASN A 155 3.71 -3.59 13.91
C ASN A 155 2.34 -2.98 14.28
N GLU A 156 2.03 -2.96 15.57
CA GLU A 156 0.75 -2.48 16.08
C GLU A 156 0.49 -1.00 15.76
N GLU A 157 1.53 -0.18 15.72
CA GLU A 157 1.43 1.27 15.42
C GLU A 157 0.98 1.48 13.97
N ALA A 158 1.53 0.72 13.03
CA ALA A 158 1.11 0.74 11.63
C ALA A 158 -0.33 0.21 11.45
N ILE A 159 -0.71 -0.84 12.20
CA ILE A 159 -2.08 -1.36 12.21
C ILE A 159 -3.07 -0.28 12.67
N VAL A 160 -2.74 0.44 13.75
CA VAL A 160 -3.56 1.56 14.25
C VAL A 160 -3.65 2.67 13.20
N TYR A 161 -2.54 3.05 12.57
CA TYR A 161 -2.54 4.02 11.49
C TYR A 161 -3.48 3.60 10.33
N MET A 162 -3.42 2.34 9.86
CA MET A 162 -4.29 1.87 8.78
C MET A 162 -5.77 1.86 9.17
N LYS A 163 -6.10 1.50 10.42
CA LYS A 163 -7.48 1.58 10.93
C LYS A 163 -7.99 3.02 10.96
N LEU A 164 -7.15 3.97 11.41
CA LEU A 164 -7.46 5.40 11.39
C LEU A 164 -7.62 5.93 9.96
N ALA A 165 -6.73 5.53 9.05
CA ALA A 165 -6.76 5.91 7.64
C ALA A 165 -8.05 5.44 6.96
N ASN A 166 -8.41 4.16 7.09
CA ASN A 166 -9.64 3.62 6.51
C ASN A 166 -10.89 4.28 7.12
N THR A 167 -10.90 4.52 8.43
CA THR A 167 -12.00 5.24 9.09
C THR A 167 -12.13 6.68 8.56
N LEU A 168 -11.00 7.38 8.39
CA LEU A 168 -10.98 8.73 7.85
C LEU A 168 -11.50 8.76 6.41
N VAL A 169 -10.98 7.90 5.52
CA VAL A 169 -11.37 7.89 4.10
C VAL A 169 -12.88 7.66 3.96
N ARG A 170 -13.45 6.71 4.71
CA ARG A 170 -14.90 6.48 4.75
C ARG A 170 -15.70 7.68 5.29
N SER A 171 -15.11 8.49 6.18
CA SER A 171 -15.77 9.70 6.68
C SER A 171 -15.72 10.88 5.70
N LEU A 172 -14.78 10.86 4.74
CA LEU A 172 -14.57 11.93 3.76
C LEU A 172 -15.36 11.69 2.47
N LEU A 173 -15.56 10.43 2.10
CA LEU A 173 -16.18 10.01 0.85
C LEU A 173 -17.51 9.30 1.10
N PRO A 174 -18.50 9.40 0.21
CA PRO A 174 -19.75 8.67 0.39
C PRO A 174 -19.55 7.15 0.28
N ASP A 175 -20.28 6.39 1.10
CA ASP A 175 -20.17 4.93 1.18
C ASP A 175 -20.40 4.21 -0.16
N SER A 176 -21.15 4.81 -1.09
CA SER A 176 -21.50 4.15 -2.36
C SER A 176 -20.31 3.95 -3.33
N TRP A 177 -19.17 4.58 -3.09
CA TRP A 177 -18.05 4.63 -4.02
C TRP A 177 -16.68 4.87 -3.37
N SER A 178 -16.61 5.11 -2.06
CA SER A 178 -15.36 5.06 -1.30
C SER A 178 -14.78 3.65 -1.36
N VAL A 179 -13.57 3.50 -1.92
CA VAL A 179 -12.88 2.21 -1.98
C VAL A 179 -11.45 2.34 -1.47
N THR A 180 -11.04 1.45 -0.58
CA THR A 180 -9.63 1.25 -0.25
C THR A 180 -9.16 -0.17 -0.54
N VAL A 181 -8.00 -0.29 -1.17
CA VAL A 181 -7.40 -1.55 -1.61
C VAL A 181 -6.08 -1.77 -0.89
N CYS A 182 -5.91 -2.98 -0.35
CA CYS A 182 -4.72 -3.41 0.37
C CYS A 182 -3.77 -4.20 -0.54
N GLU A 183 -2.57 -3.67 -0.80
CA GLU A 183 -1.47 -4.42 -1.41
C GLU A 183 -0.72 -5.20 -0.31
N ASP A 184 -1.18 -6.41 -0.04
CA ASP A 184 -0.61 -7.29 0.98
C ASP A 184 -0.42 -8.72 0.45
N VAL A 185 0.83 -9.15 0.38
CA VAL A 185 1.23 -10.51 0.00
C VAL A 185 1.05 -11.53 1.13
N SER A 186 1.06 -11.09 2.40
CA SER A 186 1.00 -12.00 3.56
C SER A 186 -0.36 -12.67 3.75
N ALA A 187 -1.42 -12.05 3.22
CA ALA A 187 -2.80 -12.45 3.46
C ALA A 187 -3.26 -12.27 4.91
N PHE A 188 -2.94 -11.11 5.50
CA PHE A 188 -3.32 -10.76 6.86
C PHE A 188 -4.81 -11.04 7.12
N PRO A 189 -5.14 -11.91 8.10
CA PRO A 189 -6.52 -12.20 8.45
C PRO A 189 -7.23 -10.95 8.95
N GLY A 190 -8.38 -10.61 8.35
CA GLY A 190 -9.12 -9.40 8.69
C GLY A 190 -8.65 -8.13 7.96
N SER A 191 -7.78 -8.25 6.95
CA SER A 191 -7.39 -7.12 6.08
C SER A 191 -8.61 -6.41 5.48
N THR A 192 -9.61 -7.17 5.02
CA THR A 192 -10.86 -6.62 4.45
C THR A 192 -12.05 -6.66 5.41
N ALA A 193 -11.81 -6.92 6.70
CA ALA A 193 -12.86 -6.89 7.71
C ALA A 193 -13.01 -5.46 8.26
N ALA A 194 -14.21 -5.13 8.74
CA ALA A 194 -14.51 -3.80 9.27
C ALA A 194 -13.64 -3.48 10.51
N VAL A 195 -13.29 -2.19 10.68
CA VAL A 195 -12.54 -1.73 11.85
C VAL A 195 -13.31 -2.03 13.15
N ALA A 196 -14.64 -1.90 13.13
CA ALA A 196 -15.52 -2.17 14.26
C ALA A 196 -15.46 -3.62 14.77
N THR A 197 -15.11 -4.58 13.91
CA THR A 197 -14.94 -6.00 14.27
C THR A 197 -13.48 -6.39 14.44
N GLY A 198 -12.58 -5.40 14.52
CA GLY A 198 -11.14 -5.61 14.74
C GLY A 198 -10.29 -5.70 13.47
N GLY A 199 -10.90 -5.67 12.28
CA GLY A 199 -10.19 -5.69 10.99
C GLY A 199 -9.45 -4.40 10.64
N LEU A 200 -8.70 -4.40 9.54
CA LEU A 200 -7.96 -3.21 9.07
C LEU A 200 -8.86 -2.18 8.39
N GLY A 201 -10.03 -2.59 7.90
CA GLY A 201 -11.02 -1.70 7.29
C GLY A 201 -10.86 -1.47 5.79
N PHE A 202 -10.03 -2.24 5.07
CA PHE A 202 -9.97 -2.17 3.61
C PHE A 202 -11.19 -2.81 2.95
N ASP A 203 -11.57 -2.37 1.76
CA ASP A 203 -12.67 -2.99 0.99
C ASP A 203 -12.20 -4.22 0.21
N TYR A 204 -10.99 -4.14 -0.34
CA TYR A 204 -10.37 -5.19 -1.14
C TYR A 204 -8.92 -5.43 -0.76
N ARG A 205 -8.41 -6.59 -1.15
CA ARG A 205 -6.98 -6.89 -1.18
C ARG A 205 -6.61 -7.45 -2.54
N LEU A 206 -5.37 -7.23 -2.98
CA LEU A 206 -4.88 -7.83 -4.21
C LEU A 206 -4.59 -9.33 -4.02
N ALA A 207 -5.01 -10.15 -4.98
CA ALA A 207 -4.69 -11.58 -5.03
C ALA A 207 -3.32 -11.80 -5.69
N MET A 208 -2.26 -11.41 -4.99
CA MET A 208 -0.92 -11.25 -5.54
C MET A 208 -0.20 -12.56 -5.87
N HIS A 209 -0.66 -13.70 -5.33
CA HIS A 209 -0.11 -15.01 -5.64
C HIS A 209 -0.53 -15.54 -7.02
N ILE A 210 -1.59 -14.98 -7.63
CA ILE A 210 -2.11 -15.45 -8.92
C ILE A 210 -1.09 -15.23 -10.05
N PRO A 211 -0.50 -14.03 -10.26
CA PRO A 211 0.49 -13.82 -11.32
C PRO A 211 1.70 -14.75 -11.23
N ASP A 212 2.22 -15.03 -10.03
CA ASP A 212 3.36 -15.93 -9.83
C ASP A 212 3.08 -17.34 -10.33
N GLU A 213 1.85 -17.81 -10.11
CA GLU A 213 1.41 -19.12 -10.55
C GLU A 213 1.38 -19.22 -12.08
N PHE A 214 0.79 -18.22 -12.75
CA PHE A 214 0.77 -18.20 -14.21
C PHE A 214 2.18 -18.04 -14.81
N MET A 215 3.06 -17.29 -14.14
CA MET A 215 4.48 -17.22 -14.52
C MET A 215 5.17 -18.59 -14.36
N SER A 216 4.87 -19.34 -13.31
CA SER A 216 5.39 -20.70 -13.10
C SER A 216 5.00 -21.62 -14.26
N PHE A 217 3.74 -21.60 -14.71
CA PHE A 217 3.29 -22.38 -15.87
C PHE A 217 3.99 -21.97 -17.17
N ALA A 218 4.16 -20.67 -17.40
CA ALA A 218 4.84 -20.16 -18.59
C ALA A 218 6.31 -20.60 -18.63
N LYS A 219 7.02 -20.54 -17.49
CA LYS A 219 8.41 -21.01 -17.37
C LYS A 219 8.52 -22.51 -17.59
N ALA A 220 7.67 -23.31 -16.95
CA ALA A 220 7.67 -24.76 -17.11
C ALA A 220 7.50 -25.19 -18.58
N THR A 221 6.60 -24.49 -19.29
CA THR A 221 6.37 -24.71 -20.72
C THR A 221 7.60 -24.37 -21.56
N TYR A 222 8.30 -23.29 -21.23
CA TYR A 222 9.51 -22.86 -21.94
C TYR A 222 10.73 -23.76 -21.65
N GLU A 223 10.88 -24.18 -20.39
CA GLU A 223 12.04 -24.94 -19.90
C GLU A 223 11.89 -26.47 -20.10
N MET A 224 10.75 -26.93 -20.63
CA MET A 224 10.39 -28.36 -20.72
C MET A 224 10.49 -29.05 -19.35
N ASP A 225 10.10 -28.35 -18.28
CA ASP A 225 10.04 -28.89 -16.93
C ASP A 225 8.68 -29.52 -16.66
N ASP A 226 8.68 -30.85 -16.49
CA ASP A 226 7.48 -31.63 -16.21
C ASP A 226 6.89 -31.37 -14.81
N GLY A 227 7.67 -30.79 -13.87
CA GLY A 227 7.28 -30.59 -12.48
C GLY A 227 6.31 -29.42 -12.22
N ALA A 228 6.22 -28.47 -13.15
CA ALA A 228 5.41 -27.26 -13.01
C ALA A 228 4.42 -27.07 -14.18
N GLN A 229 4.03 -28.16 -14.85
CA GLN A 229 3.07 -28.12 -15.94
C GLN A 229 1.69 -27.61 -15.51
N PHE A 230 0.95 -27.10 -16.49
CA PHE A 230 -0.42 -26.65 -16.31
C PHE A 230 -1.32 -27.81 -15.84
N HIS A 231 -1.94 -27.63 -14.68
CA HIS A 231 -2.97 -28.55 -14.17
C HIS A 231 -4.25 -27.76 -13.82
N PRO A 232 -5.43 -28.11 -14.38
CA PRO A 232 -6.67 -27.43 -14.09
C PRO A 232 -7.01 -27.35 -12.59
N SER A 233 -6.70 -28.40 -11.82
CA SER A 233 -6.91 -28.43 -10.37
C SER A 233 -6.02 -27.44 -9.62
N ARG A 234 -4.77 -27.25 -10.09
CA ARG A 234 -3.82 -26.29 -9.53
C ARG A 234 -4.28 -24.86 -9.82
N VAL A 235 -4.71 -24.57 -11.06
CA VAL A 235 -5.32 -23.27 -11.42
C VAL A 235 -6.54 -22.98 -10.55
N ALA A 236 -7.47 -23.94 -10.43
CA ALA A 236 -8.66 -23.79 -9.59
C ALA A 236 -8.27 -23.54 -8.12
N GLY A 237 -7.30 -24.30 -7.60
CA GLY A 237 -6.74 -24.09 -6.27
C GLY A 237 -6.24 -22.66 -6.07
N THR A 238 -5.39 -22.16 -6.97
CA THR A 238 -4.83 -20.80 -6.90
C THR A 238 -5.91 -19.72 -6.96
N LEU A 239 -6.89 -19.83 -7.87
CA LEU A 239 -7.94 -18.82 -8.04
C LEU A 239 -8.97 -18.83 -6.90
N LEU A 240 -9.24 -19.99 -6.30
CA LEU A 240 -10.26 -20.17 -5.27
C LEU A 240 -9.70 -20.13 -3.84
N ASN A 241 -8.40 -20.32 -3.64
CA ASN A 241 -7.76 -20.26 -2.32
C ASN A 241 -7.67 -18.81 -1.83
N ARG A 242 -8.77 -18.34 -1.24
CA ARG A 242 -8.91 -17.03 -0.62
C ARG A 242 -9.89 -17.13 0.55
N ARG A 243 -9.78 -16.19 1.49
CA ARG A 243 -10.73 -16.09 2.59
C ARG A 243 -12.10 -15.69 2.03
N ALA A 244 -13.15 -16.40 2.46
CA ALA A 244 -14.51 -15.97 2.19
C ALA A 244 -14.76 -14.63 2.90
N ARG A 245 -15.62 -13.78 2.33
CA ARG A 245 -16.17 -12.67 3.10
C ARG A 245 -17.01 -13.29 4.20
N ASP A 246 -16.72 -12.97 5.46
CA ASP A 246 -17.62 -13.34 6.57
C ASP A 246 -19.00 -12.76 6.24
N ALA A 247 -20.02 -13.64 6.22
CA ALA A 247 -21.40 -13.30 5.88
C ALA A 247 -22.10 -12.54 7.01
#